data_AF-A0A1Y1NKJ4-F1
#
_entry.id   AF-A0A1Y1NKJ4-F1
#
_cell.length_a   1.000
_cell.length_b   1.000
_cell.length_c   1.000
_cell.angle_alpha   90.00
_cell.angle_beta   90.00
_cell.angle_gamma   90.00
#
_symmetry.space_group_name_H-M   'P 1'
#
loop_
_entity.id
_entity.type
_entity.pdbx_description
1 polymer ?
#
loop_
_entity_poly.entity_id
_entity_poly.type
_entity_poly.pdbx_seq_one_letter_code
_entity_poly.pdbx_strand_id
1 'polypeptide(L)'
;GELLRKAEDLLRMGLKTSDIVMGYEKAQNFALETLEKLAVDKVENIRDQEELSKAIRTVIASKQNGNEDFLADLVAEAVLAVLPKNPTNFNVDNIRVVKIMGGSLEQSRVVKGMVFPKEPDGSVKKARRAKVAVFTCPIDTSQTETK
;
A
#
# COMPACT_ATOMS: atom_id res chain seq x y z
N GLY A 1 1.20 16.38 -22.25
CA GLY A 1 2.17 15.31 -21.97
C GLY A 1 3.21 15.28 -23.05
N GLU A 2 4.45 14.91 -22.73
CA GLU A 2 5.59 15.07 -23.63
C GLU A 2 5.46 14.25 -24.93
N LEU A 3 4.89 13.05 -24.87
CA LEU A 3 4.62 12.21 -26.05
C LEU A 3 3.69 12.91 -27.06
N LEU A 4 2.64 13.59 -26.57
CA LEU A 4 1.71 14.32 -27.45
C LEU A 4 2.37 15.54 -28.10
N ARG A 5 3.28 16.22 -27.37
CA ARG A 5 4.05 17.34 -27.93
C ARG A 5 4.92 16.87 -29.09
N LYS A 6 5.60 15.74 -28.94
CA LYS A 6 6.41 15.13 -30.02
C LYS A 6 5.57 14.61 -31.18
N ALA A 7 4.37 14.11 -30.90
CA ALA A 7 3.43 13.72 -31.95
C ALA A 7 2.94 14.93 -32.76
N GLU A 8 2.72 16.08 -32.13
CA GLU A 8 2.34 17.33 -32.81
C GLU A 8 3.39 17.76 -33.84
N ASP A 9 4.67 17.70 -33.48
CA ASP A 9 5.78 18.01 -34.40
C ASP A 9 5.75 17.09 -35.63
N LEU A 10 5.51 15.79 -35.45
CA LEU A 10 5.42 14.81 -36.53
C LEU A 10 4.19 15.03 -37.43
N LEU A 11 3.07 15.46 -36.85
CA LEU A 11 1.88 15.85 -37.62
C LEU A 11 2.13 17.10 -38.45
N ARG A 12 2.84 18.11 -37.89
CA ARG A 12 3.25 19.32 -38.63
C ARG A 12 4.19 19.00 -39.79
N MET A 13 5.00 17.94 -39.67
CA MET A 13 5.85 17.42 -40.74
C MET A 13 5.07 16.64 -41.81
N GLY A 14 3.77 16.43 -41.64
CA GLY A 14 2.90 15.77 -42.62
C GLY A 14 2.83 14.24 -42.49
N LEU A 15 3.31 13.65 -41.39
CA LEU A 15 3.14 12.21 -41.17
C LEU A 15 1.66 11.87 -40.90
N LYS A 16 1.22 10.71 -41.40
CA LYS A 16 -0.12 10.20 -41.11
C LYS A 16 -0.20 9.75 -39.67
N THR A 17 -1.35 9.99 -39.06
CA THR A 17 -1.66 9.58 -37.68
C THR A 17 -1.48 8.07 -37.47
N SER A 18 -1.85 7.24 -38.45
CA SER A 18 -1.67 5.79 -38.41
C SER A 18 -0.21 5.39 -38.22
N ASP A 19 0.70 6.09 -38.88
CA ASP A 19 2.13 5.76 -38.88
C ASP A 19 2.79 6.17 -37.55
N ILE A 20 2.34 7.28 -36.97
CA ILE A 20 2.77 7.75 -35.65
C ILE A 20 2.33 6.76 -34.56
N VAL A 21 1.09 6.27 -34.62
CA VAL A 21 0.57 5.27 -33.67
C VAL A 21 1.38 3.97 -33.75
N MET A 22 1.55 3.41 -34.95
CA MET A 22 2.38 2.21 -35.14
C MET A 22 3.83 2.41 -34.69
N GLY A 23 4.39 3.61 -34.88
CA GLY A 23 5.72 3.98 -34.41
C GLY A 23 5.82 3.94 -32.87
N TYR A 24 4.84 4.50 -32.17
CA TYR A 24 4.79 4.47 -30.71
C TYR A 24 4.54 3.08 -30.13
N GLU A 25 3.72 2.25 -30.76
CA GLU A 25 3.54 0.85 -30.33
C GLU A 25 4.85 0.07 -30.45
N LYS A 26 5.58 0.22 -31.56
CA LYS A 26 6.90 -0.40 -31.73
C LYS A 26 7.91 0.11 -30.70
N ALA A 27 7.92 1.42 -30.45
CA ALA A 27 8.81 2.02 -29.46
C ALA A 27 8.47 1.56 -28.04
N GLN A 28 7.19 1.41 -27.70
CA GLN A 28 6.73 0.90 -26.41
C GLN A 28 7.24 -0.53 -26.18
N ASN A 29 7.05 -1.43 -27.15
CA ASN A 29 7.50 -2.81 -27.04
C ASN A 29 9.02 -2.88 -26.84
N PHE A 30 9.77 -2.14 -27.66
CA PHE A 30 11.23 -2.08 -27.52
C PHE A 30 11.67 -1.50 -26.16
N ALA A 31 10.97 -0.47 -25.66
CA ALA A 31 11.27 0.12 -24.36
C ALA A 31 10.99 -0.86 -23.20
N LEU A 32 9.89 -1.62 -23.25
CA LEU A 32 9.57 -2.64 -22.26
C LEU A 32 10.61 -3.77 -22.25
N GLU A 33 10.98 -4.29 -23.42
CA GLU A 33 12.04 -5.31 -23.54
C GLU A 33 13.40 -4.81 -23.04
N THR A 34 13.71 -3.55 -23.30
CA THR A 34 14.97 -2.93 -22.84
C THR A 34 14.94 -2.71 -21.33
N LEU A 35 13.80 -2.32 -20.76
CA LEU A 35 13.64 -2.12 -19.32
C LEU A 35 13.96 -3.40 -18.53
N GLU A 36 13.53 -4.56 -19.02
CA GLU A 36 13.85 -5.85 -18.40
C GLU A 36 15.35 -6.16 -18.41
N LYS A 37 16.05 -5.77 -19.48
CA LYS A 37 17.52 -5.97 -19.62
C LYS A 37 18.32 -5.00 -18.75
N LEU A 38 17.75 -3.86 -18.40
CA LEU A 38 18.38 -2.82 -17.58
C LEU A 38 18.17 -3.01 -16.07
N ALA A 39 17.46 -4.07 -15.66
CA ALA A 39 17.27 -4.36 -14.24
C ALA A 39 18.61 -4.74 -13.57
N VAL A 40 19.12 -3.86 -12.73
CA VAL A 40 20.40 -4.05 -12.00
C VAL A 40 20.21 -4.81 -10.68
N ASP A 41 19.01 -4.74 -10.10
CA ASP A 41 18.72 -5.26 -8.77
C ASP A 41 17.28 -5.77 -8.72
N LYS A 42 17.05 -6.82 -7.93
CA LYS A 42 15.75 -7.48 -7.77
C LYS A 42 15.57 -7.92 -6.33
N VAL A 43 14.32 -7.94 -5.88
CA VAL A 43 13.95 -8.55 -4.59
C VAL A 43 13.89 -10.05 -4.81
N GLU A 44 14.83 -10.79 -4.24
CA GLU A 44 14.94 -12.24 -4.36
C GLU A 44 14.01 -12.94 -3.37
N ASN A 45 13.92 -12.39 -2.15
CA ASN A 45 13.12 -12.93 -1.08
C ASN A 45 12.17 -11.89 -0.48
N ILE A 46 10.90 -11.97 -0.89
CA ILE A 46 9.81 -11.10 -0.39
C ILE A 46 9.54 -11.31 1.11
N ARG A 47 10.02 -12.42 1.70
CA ARG A 47 9.89 -12.69 3.14
C ARG A 47 11.05 -12.15 3.97
N ASP A 48 12.08 -11.61 3.32
CA ASP A 48 13.13 -10.90 4.00
C ASP A 48 12.69 -9.45 4.24
N GLN A 49 12.80 -9.00 5.49
CA GLN A 49 12.42 -7.66 5.87
C GLN A 49 13.37 -6.62 5.28
N GLU A 50 14.67 -6.92 5.20
CA GLU A 50 15.67 -5.96 4.71
C GLU A 50 15.50 -5.72 3.21
N GLU A 51 15.34 -6.79 2.42
CA GLU A 51 15.09 -6.66 0.97
C GLU A 51 13.76 -5.96 0.67
N LEU A 52 12.70 -6.29 1.42
CA LEU A 52 11.40 -5.68 1.25
C LEU A 52 11.43 -4.18 1.63
N SER A 53 12.09 -3.85 2.74
CA SER A 53 12.28 -2.46 3.18
C SER A 53 13.06 -1.67 2.13
N LYS A 54 14.14 -2.22 1.57
CA LYS A 54 14.93 -1.59 0.50
C LYS A 54 14.07 -1.21 -0.71
N ALA A 55 13.18 -2.10 -1.15
CA ALA A 55 12.27 -1.81 -2.26
C ALA A 55 11.25 -0.71 -1.90
N ILE A 56 10.63 -0.80 -0.72
CA ILE A 56 9.60 0.14 -0.24
C ILE A 56 10.17 1.54 -0.01
N ARG A 57 11.40 1.62 0.52
CA ARG A 57 12.12 2.86 0.83
C ARG A 57 12.12 3.83 -0.35
N THR A 58 12.40 3.33 -1.56
CA THR A 58 12.46 4.17 -2.77
C THR A 58 11.14 4.87 -3.06
N VAL A 59 10.01 4.18 -2.86
CA VAL A 59 8.67 4.71 -3.06
C VAL A 59 8.34 5.74 -1.98
N ILE A 60 8.65 5.44 -0.72
CA ILE A 60 8.38 6.34 0.41
C ILE A 60 9.22 7.62 0.33
N ALA A 61 10.50 7.51 -0.04
CA ALA A 61 11.40 8.64 -0.18
C ALA A 61 10.88 9.69 -1.17
N SER A 62 10.12 9.27 -2.20
CA SER A 62 9.50 10.18 -3.16
C SER A 62 8.42 11.11 -2.56
N LYS A 63 7.91 10.79 -1.36
CA LYS A 63 6.85 11.53 -0.66
C LYS A 63 7.24 12.04 0.72
N GLN A 64 8.09 11.32 1.43
CA GLN A 64 8.49 11.60 2.82
C GLN A 64 9.99 11.37 2.98
N ASN A 65 10.77 12.27 2.39
CA ASN A 65 12.22 12.30 2.54
C ASN A 65 12.60 12.72 3.96
N GLY A 66 13.53 12.01 4.59
CA GLY A 66 13.99 12.12 5.97
C GLY A 66 13.44 11.05 6.92
N ASN A 67 12.32 10.40 6.59
CA ASN A 67 11.68 9.37 7.42
C ASN A 67 11.49 8.04 6.67
N GLU A 68 12.06 7.91 5.48
CA GLU A 68 11.86 6.78 4.59
C GLU A 68 12.34 5.46 5.20
N ASP A 69 13.45 5.46 5.93
CA ASP A 69 14.02 4.25 6.53
C ASP A 69 13.07 3.68 7.59
N PHE A 70 12.68 4.52 8.55
CA PHE A 70 11.74 4.15 9.61
C PHE A 70 10.38 3.68 9.06
N LEU A 71 9.84 4.43 8.09
CA LEU A 71 8.54 4.08 7.49
C LEU A 71 8.63 2.81 6.65
N ALA A 72 9.72 2.59 5.91
CA ALA A 72 9.91 1.39 5.11
C ALA A 72 9.98 0.14 5.98
N ASP A 73 10.73 0.21 7.09
CA ASP A 73 10.81 -0.89 8.05
C ASP A 73 9.46 -1.18 8.70
N LEU A 74 8.71 -0.14 9.08
CA LEU A 74 7.38 -0.26 9.67
C LEU A 74 6.38 -0.93 8.69
N VAL A 75 6.40 -0.52 7.42
CA VAL A 75 5.53 -1.08 6.40
C VAL A 75 5.95 -2.52 6.06
N ALA A 76 7.25 -2.80 5.96
CA ALA A 76 7.76 -4.14 5.72
C ALA A 76 7.34 -5.11 6.85
N GLU A 77 7.48 -4.70 8.11
CA GLU A 77 7.01 -5.51 9.24
C GLU A 77 5.51 -5.81 9.15
N ALA A 78 4.69 -4.79 8.84
CA ALA A 78 3.25 -4.95 8.71
C ALA A 78 2.86 -5.91 7.57
N VAL A 79 3.52 -5.79 6.41
CA VAL A 79 3.29 -6.65 5.24
C VAL A 79 3.67 -8.09 5.55
N LEU A 80 4.84 -8.33 6.16
CA LEU A 80 5.30 -9.68 6.52
C LEU A 80 4.36 -10.38 7.50
N ALA A 81 3.74 -9.63 8.43
CA ALA A 81 2.81 -10.19 9.40
C ALA A 81 1.52 -10.75 8.78
N VAL A 82 1.08 -10.19 7.64
CA VAL A 82 -0.16 -10.60 6.95
C VAL A 82 0.10 -11.33 5.63
N LEU A 83 1.38 -11.53 5.26
CA LEU A 83 1.73 -12.09 3.96
C LEU A 83 1.24 -13.56 3.84
N PRO A 84 0.33 -13.85 2.89
CA PRO A 84 -0.14 -15.21 2.68
C PRO A 84 0.96 -16.12 2.12
N LYS A 85 0.73 -17.44 2.17
CA LYS A 85 1.66 -18.41 1.55
C LYS A 85 1.86 -18.14 0.07
N ASN A 86 0.80 -17.73 -0.63
CA ASN A 86 0.83 -17.28 -2.01
C ASN A 86 0.80 -15.74 -2.07
N PRO A 87 1.93 -15.06 -2.40
CA PRO A 87 2.02 -13.61 -2.39
C PRO A 87 0.99 -12.89 -3.27
N THR A 88 0.52 -13.51 -4.35
CA THR A 88 -0.47 -12.93 -5.27
C THR A 88 -1.84 -12.68 -4.61
N ASN A 89 -2.13 -13.38 -3.51
CA ASN A 89 -3.38 -13.22 -2.77
C ASN A 89 -3.25 -12.16 -1.65
N PHE A 90 -2.19 -11.36 -1.64
CA PHE A 90 -2.00 -10.30 -0.67
C PHE A 90 -3.12 -9.25 -0.81
N ASN A 91 -3.84 -8.99 0.29
CA ASN A 91 -4.85 -7.94 0.35
C ASN A 91 -4.37 -6.81 1.26
N VAL A 92 -4.34 -5.59 0.72
CA VAL A 92 -3.95 -4.37 1.43
C VAL A 92 -4.91 -4.07 2.60
N ASP A 93 -6.18 -4.47 2.50
CA ASP A 93 -7.19 -4.25 3.54
C ASP A 93 -6.89 -4.99 4.85
N ASN A 94 -6.03 -6.00 4.81
CA ASN A 94 -5.57 -6.70 6.02
C ASN A 94 -4.66 -5.83 6.90
N ILE A 95 -4.17 -4.70 6.38
CA ILE A 95 -3.34 -3.75 7.12
C ILE A 95 -4.17 -2.48 7.32
N ARG A 96 -4.47 -2.15 8.57
CA ARG A 96 -5.24 -0.95 8.91
C ARG A 96 -4.39 0.06 9.65
N VAL A 97 -4.36 1.29 9.13
CA VAL A 97 -3.66 2.42 9.77
C VAL A 97 -4.63 3.15 10.69
N VAL A 98 -4.27 3.27 11.97
CA VAL A 98 -5.03 4.05 12.96
C VAL A 98 -4.17 5.23 13.39
N LYS A 99 -4.71 6.44 13.22
CA LYS A 99 -4.04 7.68 13.63
C LYS A 99 -4.47 8.04 15.04
N ILE A 100 -3.51 8.21 15.94
CA ILE A 100 -3.74 8.69 17.30
C ILE A 100 -3.25 10.13 17.38
N MET A 101 -4.15 11.05 17.74
CA MET A 101 -3.82 12.48 17.82
C MET A 101 -2.87 12.74 18.99
N GLY A 102 -1.87 13.60 18.77
CA GLY A 102 -0.89 14.01 19.78
C GLY A 102 0.40 13.18 19.84
N GLY A 103 0.53 12.14 19.01
CA GLY A 103 1.78 11.37 18.85
C GLY A 103 2.69 11.91 17.74
N SER A 104 3.98 11.62 17.83
CA SER A 104 4.95 11.84 16.75
C SER A 104 5.02 10.65 15.80
N LEU A 105 5.58 10.85 14.60
CA LEU A 105 5.75 9.77 13.62
C LEU A 105 6.61 8.63 14.17
N GLU A 106 7.70 8.97 14.85
CA GLU A 106 8.67 8.04 15.46
C GLU A 106 8.04 7.14 16.54
N GLN A 107 6.89 7.53 17.09
CA GLN A 107 6.14 6.72 18.06
C GLN A 107 5.22 5.67 17.39
N SER A 108 5.16 5.66 16.05
CA SER A 108 4.39 4.68 15.30
C SER A 108 4.98 3.28 15.48
N ARG A 109 4.11 2.27 15.57
CA ARG A 109 4.52 0.87 15.70
C ARG A 109 3.49 -0.05 15.06
N VAL A 110 3.96 -1.19 14.58
CA VAL A 110 3.07 -2.26 14.11
C VAL A 110 2.45 -2.96 15.32
N VAL A 111 1.13 -3.07 15.34
CA VAL A 111 0.41 -3.85 16.34
C VAL A 111 -0.10 -5.12 15.67
N LYS A 112 0.36 -6.29 16.17
CA LYS A 112 -0.09 -7.60 15.70
C LYS A 112 -1.49 -7.88 16.26
N GLY A 113 -2.51 -7.36 15.59
CA GLY A 113 -3.91 -7.43 15.99
C GLY A 113 -4.72 -6.25 15.46
N MET A 114 -5.86 -5.96 16.11
CA MET A 114 -6.73 -4.85 15.74
C MET A 114 -6.69 -3.74 16.80
N VAL A 115 -6.60 -2.50 16.33
CA VAL A 115 -6.61 -1.29 17.18
C VAL A 115 -7.87 -0.50 16.88
N PHE A 116 -8.56 -0.07 17.93
CA PHE A 116 -9.71 0.82 17.84
C PHE A 116 -9.34 2.18 18.42
N PRO A 117 -9.62 3.30 17.72
CA PRO A 117 -9.35 4.64 18.23
C PRO A 117 -10.32 5.07 19.35
N LYS A 118 -11.35 4.27 19.63
CA LYS A 118 -12.33 4.50 20.68
C LYS A 118 -11.89 3.81 21.97
N GLU A 119 -12.10 4.45 23.10
CA GLU A 119 -11.97 3.79 24.39
C GLU A 119 -13.03 2.70 24.62
N PRO A 120 -12.74 1.70 25.47
CA PRO A 120 -13.73 0.70 25.86
C PRO A 120 -14.90 1.37 26.59
N ASP A 121 -16.12 1.01 26.21
CA ASP A 121 -17.33 1.37 26.94
C ASP A 121 -17.45 0.45 28.18
N GLY A 122 -17.53 1.03 29.38
CA GLY A 122 -17.64 0.30 30.66
C GLY A 122 -16.50 0.56 31.65
N SER A 123 -16.58 -0.10 32.81
CA SER A 123 -15.62 0.05 33.92
C SER A 123 -14.33 -0.76 33.73
N VAL A 124 -14.38 -1.85 32.96
CA VAL A 124 -13.23 -2.72 32.71
C VAL A 124 -12.44 -2.20 31.51
N LYS A 125 -11.31 -1.53 31.77
CA LYS A 125 -10.43 -0.97 30.73
C LYS A 125 -9.29 -1.89 30.29
N LYS A 126 -9.06 -3.01 31.00
CA LYS A 126 -7.97 -3.96 30.71
C LYS A 126 -8.39 -5.38 31.01
N ALA A 127 -8.12 -6.28 30.07
CA ALA A 127 -8.32 -7.71 30.24
C ALA A 127 -7.11 -8.48 29.70
N ARG A 128 -6.83 -9.66 30.25
CA ARG A 128 -5.79 -10.59 29.77
C ARG A 128 -6.42 -11.96 29.54
N ARG A 129 -6.01 -12.66 28.47
CA ARG A 129 -6.57 -13.97 28.09
C ARG A 129 -8.10 -13.97 27.98
N ALA A 130 -8.66 -12.89 27.43
CA ALA A 130 -10.09 -12.76 27.19
C ALA A 130 -10.50 -13.44 25.87
N LYS A 131 -11.76 -13.87 25.79
CA LYS A 131 -12.37 -14.30 24.53
C LYS A 131 -13.03 -13.10 23.87
N VAL A 132 -12.87 -12.98 22.55
CA VAL A 132 -13.45 -11.90 21.75
C VAL A 132 -14.66 -12.44 21.01
N ALA A 133 -15.80 -11.75 21.12
CA ALA A 133 -17.00 -12.01 20.33
C ALA A 133 -17.28 -10.79 19.46
N VAL A 134 -17.70 -11.04 18.21
CA VAL A 134 -18.05 -10.00 17.24
C VAL A 134 -19.54 -10.16 16.95
N PHE A 135 -20.32 -9.14 17.26
CA PHE A 135 -21.75 -9.10 17.01
C PHE A 135 -22.02 -8.20 15.80
N THR A 136 -22.74 -8.72 14.81
CA THR A 136 -23.19 -7.95 13.64
C THR A 136 -24.59 -7.37 13.85
N CYS A 137 -25.21 -7.61 15.00
CA CYS A 137 -26.51 -7.05 15.37
C CYS A 137 -26.36 -5.83 16.30
N PRO A 138 -27.32 -4.89 16.28
CA PRO A 138 -27.40 -3.84 17.28
C PRO A 138 -27.55 -4.44 18.69
N ILE A 139 -26.82 -3.88 19.64
CA ILE A 139 -27.04 -4.13 21.07
C ILE A 139 -27.97 -3.00 21.53
N ASP A 140 -29.26 -3.19 21.32
CA ASP A 140 -30.29 -2.23 21.73
C ASP A 140 -31.20 -2.84 22.79
N THR A 141 -31.74 -2.01 23.67
CA THR A 141 -32.82 -2.42 24.57
C THR A 141 -34.09 -2.52 23.75
N SER A 142 -34.74 -3.69 23.74
CA SER A 142 -35.97 -3.94 22.99
C SER A 142 -37.00 -2.82 23.23
N GLN A 143 -37.18 -1.92 22.25
CA GLN A 143 -38.35 -1.07 22.26
C GLN A 143 -39.55 -1.98 22.00
N THR A 144 -40.42 -2.09 22.99
CA THR A 144 -41.73 -2.72 22.81
C THR A 144 -42.53 -1.84 21.85
N GLU A 145 -42.60 -2.22 20.58
CA GLU A 145 -43.56 -1.63 19.66
C GLU A 145 -44.96 -1.80 20.27
N THR A 146 -45.58 -0.67 20.63
CA THR A 146 -46.97 -0.68 21.11
C THR A 146 -47.85 -0.64 19.87
N LYS A 147 -48.57 -1.74 19.62
CA LYS A 147 -49.51 -1.89 18.51
C LYS A 147 -50.88 -1.32 18.84
#